data_AF-A0A2L1J918-F1
#
_entry.id   AF-A0A2L1J918-F1
#
_cell.length_a   1.000
_cell.length_b   1.000
_cell.length_c   1.000
_cell.angle_alpha   90.00
_cell.angle_beta   90.00
_cell.angle_gamma   90.00
#
_symmetry.space_group_name_H-M   'P 1'
#
loop_
_entity.id
_entity.type
_entity.pdbx_description
1 polymer ?
#
loop_
_entity_poly.entity_id
_entity_poly.type
_entity_poly.pdbx_seq_one_letter_code
_entity_poly.pdbx_strand_id
1 'polypeptide(L)'
;MNPMRALRQYQKVNSHAQVSEASPHRLVQMLMEGALDRMAQAKGAMARGDIAQKGLLLGKAIDILIGLRDGLNPEKTDDPAALQQLDNLYAYMTTRLLEANSKNDVTMIDEVAGLMITLKEGWDGIATL
;
A
#
# COMPACT_ATOMS: atom_id res chain seq x y z
N MET A 1 9.58 -2.00 -11.50
CA MET A 1 8.47 -1.73 -12.44
C MET A 1 8.02 -0.27 -12.26
N ASN A 2 7.52 0.44 -13.28
CA ASN A 2 7.35 1.91 -13.23
C ASN A 2 6.23 2.33 -12.24
N PRO A 3 6.45 3.21 -11.24
CA PRO A 3 5.44 3.63 -10.23
C PRO A 3 4.15 4.19 -10.84
N MET A 4 4.24 4.69 -12.08
CA MET A 4 3.11 5.10 -12.92
C MET A 4 2.13 3.97 -13.29
N ARG A 5 2.49 2.69 -13.14
CA ARG A 5 1.57 1.54 -13.32
C ARG A 5 0.73 1.28 -12.07
N ALA A 6 1.34 1.31 -10.89
CA ALA A 6 0.62 1.19 -9.62
C ALA A 6 -0.40 2.34 -9.44
N LEU A 7 0.01 3.55 -9.82
CA LEU A 7 -0.88 4.71 -9.83
C LEU A 7 -2.04 4.56 -10.82
N ARG A 8 -1.81 3.96 -12.01
CA ARG A 8 -2.87 3.63 -12.98
C ARG A 8 -3.87 2.60 -12.47
N GLN A 9 -3.42 1.64 -11.65
CA GLN A 9 -4.30 0.67 -10.98
C GLN A 9 -5.23 1.38 -9.96
N TYR A 10 -4.72 2.40 -9.26
CA TYR A 10 -5.50 3.27 -8.36
C TYR A 10 -6.50 4.16 -9.12
N GLN A 11 -6.11 4.73 -10.27
CA GLN A 11 -6.93 5.60 -11.13
C GLN A 11 -8.25 4.95 -11.61
N LYS A 12 -8.35 3.62 -11.61
CA LYS A 12 -9.55 2.90 -12.05
C LYS A 12 -10.69 2.90 -11.01
N VAL A 13 -10.42 3.33 -9.76
CA VAL A 13 -11.35 3.23 -8.63
C VAL A 13 -11.74 4.60 -8.06
N ASN A 14 -10.85 5.59 -8.10
CA ASN A 14 -11.12 6.96 -7.63
C ASN A 14 -10.97 7.96 -8.80
N SER A 15 -12.01 8.76 -9.01
CA SER A 15 -12.22 9.79 -10.05
C SER A 15 -10.96 10.42 -10.67
N HIS A 16 -10.95 10.53 -11.99
CA HIS A 16 -9.87 11.00 -12.88
C HIS A 16 -9.30 12.42 -12.65
N ALA A 17 -9.76 13.19 -11.67
CA ALA A 17 -9.51 14.64 -11.62
C ALA A 17 -8.29 15.10 -10.78
N GLN A 18 -7.84 14.34 -9.76
CA GLN A 18 -6.88 14.88 -8.77
C GLN A 18 -5.40 14.51 -9.00
N VAL A 19 -5.08 13.63 -9.95
CA VAL A 19 -3.72 13.07 -10.06
C VAL A 19 -2.80 13.88 -10.98
N SER A 20 -3.35 14.68 -11.91
CA SER A 20 -2.55 15.34 -12.95
C SER A 20 -1.60 16.43 -12.43
N GLU A 21 -1.78 16.89 -11.18
CA GLU A 21 -1.01 17.97 -10.55
C GLU A 21 -0.39 17.59 -9.20
N ALA A 22 -0.56 16.33 -8.76
CA ALA A 22 -0.09 15.90 -7.45
C ALA A 22 1.45 15.78 -7.43
N SER A 23 2.09 16.37 -6.41
CA SER A 23 3.53 16.23 -6.20
C SER A 23 3.93 14.76 -5.97
N PRO A 24 5.19 14.36 -6.25
CA PRO A 24 5.66 13.00 -5.97
C PRO A 24 5.40 12.56 -4.53
N HIS A 25 5.55 13.48 -3.57
CA HIS A 25 5.23 13.24 -2.17
C HIS A 25 3.75 12.89 -1.96
N ARG A 26 2.83 13.67 -2.55
CA ARG A 26 1.39 13.42 -2.47
C ARG A 26 0.98 12.12 -3.16
N LEU A 27 1.64 11.75 -4.25
CA LEU A 27 1.38 10.47 -4.92
C LEU A 27 1.66 9.27 -4.02
N VAL A 28 2.75 9.31 -3.24
CA VAL A 28 3.07 8.26 -2.26
C VAL A 28 2.02 8.24 -1.14
N GLN A 29 1.59 9.40 -0.62
CA GLN A 29 0.52 9.49 0.38
C GLN A 29 -0.77 8.84 -0.13
N MET A 30 -1.18 9.15 -1.36
CA MET A 30 -2.40 8.59 -1.96
C MET A 30 -2.32 7.07 -2.16
N LEU A 31 -1.13 6.54 -2.46
CA LEU A 31 -0.90 5.10 -2.52
C LEU A 31 -1.06 4.46 -1.13
N MET A 32 -0.44 5.03 -0.09
CA MET A 32 -0.59 4.53 1.29
C MET A 32 -2.06 4.58 1.77
N GLU A 33 -2.75 5.70 1.53
CA GLU A 33 -4.20 5.86 1.78
C GLU A 33 -5.00 4.79 1.02
N GLY A 34 -4.67 4.58 -0.26
CA GLY A 34 -5.26 3.52 -1.07
C GLY A 34 -5.07 2.14 -0.44
N ALA A 35 -3.87 1.75 -0.05
CA ALA A 35 -3.62 0.45 0.57
C ALA A 35 -4.49 0.23 1.82
N LEU A 36 -4.57 1.23 2.70
CA LEU A 36 -5.39 1.21 3.91
C LEU A 36 -6.88 1.03 3.60
N ASP A 37 -7.41 1.79 2.64
CA ASP A 37 -8.81 1.67 2.22
C ASP A 37 -9.15 0.26 1.74
N ARG A 38 -8.27 -0.36 0.95
CA ARG A 38 -8.54 -1.71 0.40
C ARG A 38 -8.47 -2.76 1.49
N MET A 39 -7.54 -2.62 2.44
CA MET A 39 -7.49 -3.48 3.63
C MET A 39 -8.77 -3.36 4.48
N ALA A 40 -9.24 -2.13 4.75
CA ALA A 40 -10.49 -1.92 5.48
C ALA A 40 -11.71 -2.52 4.77
N GLN A 41 -11.82 -2.33 3.45
CA GLN A 41 -12.88 -2.93 2.65
C GLN A 41 -12.78 -4.47 2.63
N ALA A 42 -11.58 -5.04 2.60
CA ALA A 42 -11.37 -6.48 2.63
C ALA A 42 -11.87 -7.08 3.94
N LYS A 43 -11.60 -6.43 5.08
CA LYS A 43 -12.17 -6.82 6.39
C LYS A 43 -13.70 -6.80 6.35
N GLY A 44 -14.30 -5.78 5.75
CA GLY A 44 -15.76 -5.71 5.57
C GLY A 44 -16.30 -6.86 4.71
N ALA A 45 -15.61 -7.23 3.64
CA ALA A 45 -15.97 -8.37 2.80
C ALA A 45 -15.87 -9.71 3.59
N MET A 46 -14.82 -9.88 4.40
CA MET A 46 -14.67 -11.04 5.28
C MET A 46 -15.82 -11.17 6.29
N ALA A 47 -16.22 -10.07 6.92
CA ALA A 47 -17.33 -10.05 7.87
C ALA A 47 -18.68 -10.48 7.24
N ARG A 48 -18.82 -10.30 5.93
CA ARG A 48 -20.02 -10.72 5.17
C ARG A 48 -19.88 -12.08 4.49
N GLY A 49 -18.73 -12.76 4.63
CA GLY A 49 -18.44 -14.03 3.95
C GLY A 49 -18.19 -13.89 2.44
N ASP A 50 -17.92 -12.68 1.94
CA ASP A 50 -17.68 -12.43 0.52
C ASP A 50 -16.20 -12.69 0.15
N ILE A 51 -15.91 -13.95 -0.15
CA ILE A 51 -14.55 -14.42 -0.41
C ILE A 51 -13.96 -13.83 -1.70
N ALA A 52 -14.79 -13.68 -2.74
CA ALA A 52 -14.34 -13.15 -4.04
C ALA A 52 -13.94 -11.67 -3.90
N GLN A 53 -14.79 -10.86 -3.26
CA GLN A 53 -14.49 -9.45 -3.04
C GLN A 53 -13.31 -9.25 -2.11
N LYS A 54 -13.19 -10.05 -1.04
CA LYS A 54 -11.99 -10.06 -0.17
C LYS A 54 -10.72 -10.29 -1.00
N GLY A 55 -10.69 -11.35 -1.81
CA GLY A 55 -9.52 -11.70 -2.61
C GLY A 55 -9.13 -10.57 -3.58
N LEU A 56 -10.11 -9.96 -4.24
CA LEU A 56 -9.90 -8.81 -5.13
C LEU A 56 -9.30 -7.61 -4.38
N LEU A 57 -9.82 -7.29 -3.20
CA LEU A 57 -9.38 -6.14 -2.42
C LEU A 57 -7.98 -6.33 -1.83
N LEU A 58 -7.69 -7.52 -1.30
CA LEU A 58 -6.34 -7.84 -0.82
C LEU A 58 -5.32 -7.87 -1.96
N GLY A 59 -5.68 -8.38 -3.14
CA GLY A 59 -4.84 -8.31 -4.34
C GLY A 59 -4.51 -6.87 -4.72
N LYS A 60 -5.49 -5.95 -4.68
CA LYS A 60 -5.25 -4.52 -4.93
C LYS A 60 -4.36 -3.86 -3.89
N ALA A 61 -4.49 -4.23 -2.60
CA ALA A 61 -3.60 -3.72 -1.56
C ALA A 61 -2.16 -4.19 -1.79
N ILE A 62 -1.97 -5.47 -2.16
CA ILE A 62 -0.67 -6.04 -2.52
C ILE A 62 -0.05 -5.34 -3.73
N ASP A 63 -0.81 -5.07 -4.80
CA ASP A 63 -0.33 -4.33 -5.97
C ASP A 63 0.23 -2.96 -5.58
N ILE A 64 -0.39 -2.27 -4.62
CA ILE A 64 0.07 -0.98 -4.12
C ILE A 64 1.37 -1.13 -3.33
N LEU A 65 1.49 -2.14 -2.45
CA LEU A 65 2.72 -2.41 -1.70
C LEU A 65 3.89 -2.70 -2.64
N ILE A 66 3.66 -3.50 -3.68
CA ILE A 66 4.66 -3.77 -4.72
C ILE A 66 5.04 -2.47 -5.44
N GLY A 67 4.06 -1.62 -5.77
CA GLY A 67 4.32 -0.31 -6.39
C GLY A 67 5.14 0.65 -5.52
N LEU A 68 4.89 0.67 -4.21
CA LEU A 68 5.69 1.45 -3.25
C LEU A 68 7.12 0.92 -3.16
N ARG A 69 7.28 -0.40 -3.09
CA ARG A 69 8.58 -1.08 -3.08
C ARG A 69 9.37 -0.84 -4.37
N ASP A 70 8.72 -0.95 -5.52
CA ASP A 70 9.27 -0.63 -6.84
C ASP A 70 9.72 0.83 -6.97
N GLY A 71 9.13 1.72 -6.16
CA GLY A 71 9.49 3.14 -6.11
C GLY A 71 10.75 3.45 -5.30
N LEU A 72 11.29 2.48 -4.56
CA LEU A 72 12.54 2.63 -3.82
C LEU A 72 13.71 2.80 -4.80
N ASN A 73 14.56 3.80 -4.56
CA ASN A 73 15.67 4.14 -5.44
C ASN A 73 17.02 4.08 -4.70
N PRO A 74 17.78 2.98 -4.83
CA PRO A 74 19.10 2.81 -4.20
C PRO A 74 20.15 3.83 -4.63
N GLU A 75 20.03 4.40 -5.81
CA GLU A 75 21.02 5.36 -6.35
C GLU A 75 20.82 6.78 -5.80
N LYS A 76 19.67 7.05 -5.19
CA LYS A 76 19.29 8.39 -4.68
C LYS A 76 19.23 8.49 -3.16
N THR A 77 19.61 7.44 -2.45
CA THR A 77 19.61 7.44 -0.98
C THR A 77 21.01 7.66 -0.43
N ASP A 78 21.12 8.55 0.55
CA ASP A 78 22.33 8.70 1.37
C ASP A 78 22.36 7.68 2.54
N ASP A 79 21.26 6.94 2.74
CA ASP A 79 21.12 5.87 3.73
C ASP A 79 20.61 4.57 3.07
N PRO A 80 21.52 3.71 2.59
CA PRO A 80 21.15 2.43 1.99
C PRO A 80 20.54 1.44 2.99
N ALA A 81 20.90 1.53 4.27
CA ALA A 81 20.41 0.62 5.30
C ALA A 81 18.93 0.87 5.58
N ALA A 82 18.52 2.13 5.72
CA ALA A 82 17.12 2.52 5.87
C ALA A 82 16.29 2.10 4.64
N LEU A 83 16.83 2.27 3.43
CA LEU A 83 16.14 1.83 2.20
C LEU A 83 15.93 0.30 2.19
N GLN A 84 16.92 -0.48 2.59
CA GLN A 84 16.81 -1.94 2.66
C GLN A 84 15.80 -2.39 3.73
N GLN A 85 15.73 -1.70 4.87
CA GLN A 85 14.72 -1.97 5.91
C GLN A 85 13.31 -1.74 5.37
N LEU A 86 13.10 -0.65 4.60
CA LEU A 86 11.82 -0.35 3.99
C LEU A 86 11.44 -1.36 2.90
N ASP A 87 12.40 -1.79 2.08
CA ASP A 87 12.22 -2.87 1.09
C ASP A 87 11.75 -4.17 1.76
N ASN A 88 12.43 -4.57 2.83
CA ASN A 88 12.10 -5.76 3.61
C ASN A 88 10.71 -5.66 4.25
N LEU A 89 10.35 -4.47 4.75
CA LEU A 89 9.05 -4.23 5.36
C LEU A 89 7.92 -4.37 4.34
N TYR A 90 8.04 -3.78 3.15
CA TYR A 90 7.04 -3.95 2.09
C TYR A 90 6.94 -5.40 1.60
N ALA A 91 8.07 -6.12 1.52
CA ALA A 91 8.07 -7.55 1.20
C ALA A 91 7.33 -8.37 2.26
N TYR A 92 7.59 -8.08 3.54
CA TYR A 92 6.91 -8.72 4.67
C TYR A 92 5.40 -8.48 4.63
N MET A 93 4.97 -7.22 4.50
CA MET A 93 3.56 -6.83 4.43
C MET A 93 2.83 -7.53 3.28
N THR A 94 3.50 -7.66 2.12
CA THR A 94 2.96 -8.36 0.95
C THR A 94 2.69 -9.84 1.25
N THR A 95 3.69 -10.54 1.79
CA THR A 95 3.55 -11.96 2.20
C THR A 95 2.45 -12.12 3.24
N ARG A 96 2.38 -11.19 4.20
CA ARG A 96 1.39 -11.23 5.27
C ARG A 96 -0.05 -11.08 4.77
N LEU A 97 -0.31 -10.21 3.79
CA LEU A 97 -1.64 -10.10 3.17
C LEU A 97 -1.99 -11.31 2.29
N LEU A 98 -1.02 -11.96 1.65
CA LEU A 98 -1.24 -13.24 0.96
C LEU A 98 -1.66 -14.33 1.94
N GLU A 99 -1.00 -14.42 3.09
CA GLU A 99 -1.37 -15.34 4.16
C GLU A 99 -2.75 -15.02 4.73
N ALA A 100 -3.05 -13.74 5.00
CA ALA A 100 -4.35 -13.29 5.47
C ALA A 100 -5.48 -13.74 4.53
N ASN A 101 -5.24 -13.62 3.21
CA ASN A 101 -6.18 -14.05 2.19
C ASN A 101 -6.41 -15.56 2.22
N SER A 102 -5.32 -16.35 2.31
CA SER A 102 -5.37 -17.82 2.31
C SER A 102 -6.00 -18.38 3.58
N LYS A 103 -5.65 -17.83 4.74
CA LYS A 103 -6.10 -18.28 6.06
C LYS A 103 -7.44 -17.68 6.49
N ASN A 104 -7.96 -16.69 5.75
CA ASN A 104 -9.10 -15.87 6.16
C ASN A 104 -8.89 -15.24 7.55
N ASP A 105 -7.68 -14.76 7.83
CA ASP A 105 -7.32 -14.20 9.13
C ASP A 105 -7.32 -12.66 9.08
N VAL A 106 -8.28 -12.06 9.77
CA VAL A 106 -8.45 -10.60 9.84
C VAL A 106 -7.33 -9.92 10.64
N THR A 107 -6.74 -10.61 11.62
CA THR A 107 -5.71 -10.05 12.50
C THR A 107 -4.41 -9.77 11.74
N MET A 108 -4.13 -10.57 10.70
CA MET A 108 -3.02 -10.34 9.78
C MET A 108 -3.23 -9.09 8.92
N ILE A 109 -4.47 -8.75 8.57
CA ILE A 109 -4.79 -7.50 7.87
C ILE A 109 -4.58 -6.31 8.82
N ASP A 110 -5.00 -6.45 10.09
CA ASP A 110 -4.83 -5.41 11.10
C ASP A 110 -3.37 -5.10 11.39
N GLU A 111 -2.53 -6.12 11.44
CA GLU A 111 -1.07 -5.97 11.58
C GLU A 111 -0.48 -5.15 10.42
N VAL A 112 -0.80 -5.52 9.18
CA VAL A 112 -0.29 -4.80 8.00
C VAL A 112 -0.84 -3.38 7.92
N ALA A 113 -2.10 -3.18 8.29
CA ALA A 113 -2.69 -1.84 8.37
C ALA A 113 -1.96 -0.98 9.41
N GLY A 114 -1.63 -1.53 10.59
CA GLY A 114 -0.84 -0.84 11.60
C GLY A 114 0.54 -0.42 11.08
N LEU A 115 1.26 -1.32 10.43
CA LEU A 115 2.57 -1.00 9.81
C LEU A 115 2.45 0.10 8.75
N MET A 116 1.40 0.05 7.92
CA MET A 116 1.17 1.07 6.89
C MET A 116 0.80 2.44 7.50
N ILE A 117 0.05 2.47 8.60
CA ILE A 117 -0.26 3.70 9.34
C ILE A 117 1.03 4.32 9.86
N THR A 118 1.90 3.56 10.53
CA THR A 118 3.19 4.07 11.02
C THR A 118 4.06 4.65 9.90
N LEU A 119 4.13 3.96 8.74
CA LEU A 119 4.86 4.46 7.58
C LEU A 119 4.25 5.75 7.04
N LYS A 120 2.92 5.82 6.96
CA LYS A 120 2.20 7.01 6.50
C LYS A 120 2.43 8.19 7.43
N GLU A 121 2.36 8.00 8.74
CA GLU A 121 2.62 9.05 9.73
C GLU A 121 4.05 9.61 9.58
N GLY A 122 5.03 8.72 9.43
CA GLY A 122 6.41 9.12 9.18
C GLY A 122 6.57 9.89 7.86
N TRP A 123 5.89 9.45 6.79
CA TRP A 123 5.91 10.13 5.50
C TRP A 123 5.23 11.50 5.57
N ASP A 124 4.05 11.59 6.17
CA ASP A 124 3.30 12.83 6.33
C ASP A 124 4.10 13.87 7.13
N GLY A 125 4.92 13.44 8.10
CA GLY A 125 5.82 14.31 8.87
C GLY A 125 7.00 14.91 8.08
N ILE A 126 7.32 14.39 6.89
CA ILE A 126 8.38 14.92 6.01
C ILE A 126 7.84 16.07 5.15
N ALA A 127 6.53 16.14 4.92
CA ALA A 127 5.91 17.20 4.14
C ALA A 127 6.26 18.56 4.74
N THR A 128 7.05 19.35 4.03
CA THR A 128 7.33 20.74 4.42
C THR A 128 6.08 21.57 4.17
N LEU A 129 5.69 22.40 5.15
CA LEU A 129 4.65 23.43 4.98
C LEU A 129 4.96 24.36 3.80
#